data_AF-A0A2K2V6J2-F1
#
_entry.id   AF-A0A2K2V6J2-F1
#
_cell.length_a   1.000
_cell.length_b   1.000
_cell.length_c   1.000
_cell.angle_alpha   90.00
_cell.angle_beta   90.00
_cell.angle_gamma   90.00
#
_symmetry.space_group_name_H-M   'P 1'
#
loop_
_entity.id
_entity.type
_entity.pdbx_description
1 polymer ?
#
loop_
_entity_poly.entity_id
_entity_poly.type
_entity_poly.pdbx_seq_one_letter_code
_entity_poly.pdbx_strand_id
1 'polypeptide(L)' 'MKSVVLEEIGKASLKDLDPPEPESGEVVIKQRFTGVCYRDILTVEGFFPRVKVPVILGHE' A
#
# COMPACT_ATOMS: atom_id res chain seq x y z
N MET A 1 -11.68 4.67 3.04
CA MET A 1 -10.38 4.79 3.70
C MET A 1 -9.38 5.27 2.67
N LYS A 2 -8.62 6.31 3.00
CA LYS A 2 -7.63 6.87 2.09
C LYS A 2 -6.36 6.02 2.11
N SER A 3 -5.88 5.61 0.94
CA SER A 3 -4.72 4.73 0.78
C SER A 3 -3.88 5.14 -0.43
N VAL A 4 -2.56 5.01 -0.32
CA VAL A 4 -1.66 5.19 -1.47
C VAL A 4 -1.54 3.86 -2.20
N VAL A 5 -2.04 3.82 -3.43
CA VAL A 5 -2.09 2.61 -4.25
C VAL A 5 -1.13 2.76 -5.43
N LEU A 6 -0.22 1.82 -5.59
CA LEU A 6 0.57 1.65 -6.80
C LEU A 6 -0.26 0.84 -7.81
N GLU A 7 -0.80 1.51 -8.82
CA GLU A 7 -1.69 0.88 -9.81
C GLU A 7 -0.91 0.17 -10.92
N GLU A 8 0.17 0.81 -11.35
CA GLU A 8 1.16 0.34 -12.31
C GLU A 8 2.52 0.92 -11.89
N ILE A 9 3.62 0.30 -12.33
CA ILE A 9 4.97 0.80 -12.02
C ILE A 9 5.09 2.27 -12.44
N GLY A 10 5.59 3.11 -11.53
CA GLY A 10 5.70 4.56 -11.71
C GLY A 10 4.43 5.36 -11.41
N LYS A 11 3.30 4.72 -11.07
CA LYS A 11 2.02 5.41 -10.83
C LYS A 11 1.39 5.03 -9.50
N ALA A 12 1.82 5.75 -8.48
CA ALA A 12 1.17 5.74 -7.17
C ALA A 12 0.19 6.91 -7.05
N SER A 13 -1.02 6.64 -6.55
CA SER A 13 -2.07 7.64 -6.38
C SER A 13 -2.80 7.46 -5.04
N LEU A 14 -3.30 8.55 -4.48
CA LEU A 14 -4.18 8.49 -3.30
C LEU A 14 -5.59 8.10 -3.77
N LYS A 15 -6.12 7.01 -3.22
CA LYS A 15 -7.48 6.52 -3.49
C LYS A 15 -8.30 6.48 -2.22
N ASP A 16 -9.62 6.58 -2.36
CA ASP A 16 -10.56 6.26 -1.30
C ASP A 16 -11.18 4.89 -1.59
N LEU A 17 -10.98 3.94 -0.67
CA LEU A 17 -11.39 2.54 -0.78
C LEU A 17 -12.32 2.16 0.36
N ASP A 18 -13.13 1.11 0.23
CA ASP A 18 -13.87 0.63 1.41
C ASP A 18 -12.91 0.07 2.47
N PRO A 19 -13.17 0.28 3.78
CA PRO A 19 -12.43 -0.40 4.83
C PRO A 19 -12.55 -1.93 4.68
N PRO A 20 -11.48 -2.70 4.97
CA PRO A 20 -11.56 -4.16 4.87
C PRO A 20 -12.48 -4.73 5.95
N GLU A 21 -13.17 -5.82 5.62
CA GLU A 21 -13.84 -6.70 6.59
C GLU A 21 -12.89 -7.85 6.95
N PRO A 22 -12.65 -8.15 8.23
CA PRO A 22 -11.73 -9.20 8.63
C PRO A 22 -12.37 -10.60 8.51
N GLU A 23 -11.59 -11.59 8.09
CA GLU A 23 -11.95 -12.99 8.24
C GLU A 23 -11.61 -13.54 9.65
N SER A 24 -11.93 -14.82 9.89
CA SER A 24 -11.61 -15.48 11.15
C SER A 24 -10.09 -15.52 11.39
N GLY A 25 -9.65 -14.92 12.49
CA GLY A 25 -8.23 -14.82 12.85
C GLY A 25 -7.53 -13.55 12.35
N GLU A 26 -8.24 -12.68 11.63
CA GLU A 26 -7.71 -11.39 11.17
C GLU A 26 -8.13 -10.23 12.09
N VAL A 27 -7.41 -9.12 12.00
CA VAL A 27 -7.73 -7.89 12.72
C VAL A 27 -7.69 -6.69 11.78
N VAL A 28 -8.65 -5.79 11.92
CA VAL A 28 -8.64 -4.49 11.23
C VAL A 28 -7.96 -3.46 12.11
N ILE A 29 -6.90 -2.85 11.59
CA ILE A 29 -6.13 -1.83 12.30
C ILE A 29 -6.46 -0.45 11.73
N LYS A 30 -6.84 0.48 12.61
CA LYS A 30 -6.92 1.90 12.24
C LYS A 30 -5.54 2.55 12.33
N GLN A 31 -4.85 2.63 11.20
CA GLN A 31 -3.56 3.30 11.13
C GLN A 31 -3.68 4.80 11.45
N ARG A 32 -2.91 5.29 12.43
CA ARG A 32 -2.87 6.72 12.84
C ARG A 32 -1.72 7.47 12.17
N PHE A 33 -0.60 6.79 12.01
CA PHE A 33 0.65 7.28 11.42
C PHE A 33 1.33 6.11 10.69
N THR A 34 2.15 6.42 9.70
CA THR A 34 3.01 5.46 9.01
C THR A 34 4.27 6.17 8.53
N GLY A 35 5.39 5.44 8.48
CA GLY A 35 6.64 5.93 7.88
C GLY A 35 6.63 5.77 6.36
N VAL A 36 7.45 6.59 5.68
CA VAL A 36 7.77 6.37 4.27
C VAL A 36 9.19 5.83 4.22
N CYS A 37 9.32 4.55 3.94
CA CYS A 37 10.61 3.92 3.75
C CYS A 37 11.14 4.27 2.36
N TYR A 38 12.45 4.39 2.20
CA TYR A 38 13.05 4.49 0.86
C TYR A 38 12.70 3.27 -0.03
N ARG A 39 12.39 2.12 0.59
CA ARG A 39 11.91 0.93 -0.12
C ARG A 39 10.56 1.14 -0.79
N ASP A 40 9.69 2.00 -0.26
CA ASP A 40 8.42 2.34 -0.92
C ASP A 40 8.70 3.10 -2.23
N ILE A 41 9.68 4.01 -2.24
CA ILE A 41 10.12 4.72 -3.45
C ILE A 41 10.68 3.75 -4.50
N LEU A 42 11.60 2.87 -4.10
CA LEU A 42 12.16 1.86 -5.00
C LEU A 42 11.09 0.90 -5.56
N THR A 43 10.03 0.66 -4.79
CA THR A 43 8.88 -0.13 -5.23
C THR A 43 8.10 0.59 -6.32
N VAL A 44 7.84 1.89 -6.14
CA VAL A 44 7.19 2.74 -7.15
C VAL A 44 8.03 2.80 -8.43
N GLU A 45 9.36 2.92 -8.32
CA GLU A 45 10.29 2.97 -9.47
C GLU A 45 10.49 1.62 -10.17
N GLY A 46 9.92 0.53 -9.66
CA GLY A 46 9.99 -0.79 -10.29
C GLY A 46 11.31 -1.54 -10.07
N PHE A 47 12.08 -1.18 -9.05
CA PHE A 47 13.35 -1.83 -8.73
C PHE A 47 13.18 -3.31 -8.33
N PHE A 48 12.00 -3.69 -7.82
CA PHE A 48 11.71 -5.04 -7.35
C PHE A 48 10.87 -5.83 -8.35
N PRO A 49 11.44 -6.83 -9.06
CA PRO A 49 10.74 -7.55 -10.14
C PRO A 49 9.58 -8.43 -9.67
N ARG A 50 9.40 -8.60 -8.36
CA ARG A 50 8.35 -9.43 -7.75
C ARG A 50 7.15 -8.64 -7.24
N VAL A 51 7.18 -7.31 -7.37
CA VAL A 51 6.05 -6.46 -6.97
C VAL A 51 4.87 -6.78 -7.87
N LYS A 52 3.73 -7.11 -7.26
CA LYS A 52 2.47 -7.33 -7.96
C LYS A 52 1.62 -6.09 -7.78
N VAL A 53 1.22 -5.49 -8.88
CA VAL A 53 0.28 -4.36 -8.90
C VAL A 53 -1.13 -4.86 -9.22
N PRO A 54 -2.20 -4.24 -8.69
CA PRO A 54 -2.18 -3.10 -7.78
C PRO A 54 -1.78 -3.49 -6.34
N VAL A 55 -1.11 -2.59 -5.62
CA VAL A 55 -0.73 -2.80 -4.20
C VAL A 55 -0.82 -1.51 -3.38
N ILE A 56 -1.29 -1.62 -2.12
CA ILE A 56 -1.22 -0.53 -1.14
C ILE A 56 0.19 -0.50 -0.55
N LEU A 57 0.87 0.65 -0.61
CA LEU A 57 2.22 0.82 -0.08
C LEU A 57 2.24 1.04 1.44
N GLY A 58 3.43 0.97 2.03
CA GLY A 58 3.66 1.21 3.46
C GLY A 58 3.91 -0.07 4.25
N HIS A 59 4.93 -0.01 5.12
CA HIS A 59 5.33 -1.13 5.98
C HIS A 59 5.99 -0.67 7.29
N GLU A 60 5.77 0.59 7.66
CA GLU A 60 6.29 1.24 8.86
C GLU A 60 5.17 1.85 9.71
#